data_AF-A0A498NZF2-F1
#
_entry.id   AF-A0A498NZF2-F1
#
_cell.length_a   1.000
_cell.length_b   1.000
_cell.length_c   1.000
_cell.angle_alpha   90.00
_cell.angle_beta   90.00
_cell.angle_gamma   90.00
#
_symmetry.space_group_name_H-M   'P 1'
#
loop_
_entity.id
_entity.type
_entity.pdbx_description
1 polymer ?
#
loop_
_entity_poly.entity_id
_entity_poly.type
_entity_poly.pdbx_seq_one_letter_code
_entity_poly.pdbx_strand_id
1 'polypeptide(L)'
;MSASKNMFDKDTNKTPGLFIAVPGELRGYELAHKRHRKLPWRELFQPSIKLAHEGFKIGKALAKAIADNEKEILSDETLCEVFCRSNTKTILKENDPIRFPKLAETFRNIADGGADAFYDGSLTQDILDDIKTAGGIITREDQCSLSYSTYSKVSYSLSSKSLSTVRNKTLTYHRIIEAFRFADAKKRKLGDPPEKDVTESVLQIVKEMTSDSFADCIRSNIKDDIKQEQYDVQCSNYPADDFKQYKNFPDDEHGTSHLSVIAEDGSAVAVTSSINTYFGSKVMSGSTGIMFNDQMNDFCKPKLGNGQDDDCSCCKNNLIKPGDPEPCVLWL
;
A
#
# COMPACT_ATOMS: atom_id res chain seq x y z
N MET A 1 -20.18 -5.54 -6.41
CA MET A 1 -18.78 -6.02 -6.38
C MET A 1 -18.46 -6.82 -7.64
N SER A 2 -17.62 -6.26 -8.50
CA SER A 2 -17.39 -6.73 -9.89
C SER A 2 -15.99 -7.34 -10.13
N ALA A 3 -15.07 -7.25 -9.15
CA ALA A 3 -13.71 -7.79 -9.29
C ALA A 3 -13.71 -9.32 -9.36
N SER A 4 -12.75 -9.90 -10.09
CA SER A 4 -12.66 -11.35 -10.24
C SER A 4 -11.22 -11.82 -10.42
N LYS A 5 -10.96 -13.09 -10.07
CA LYS A 5 -9.65 -13.74 -10.14
C LYS A 5 -8.94 -13.64 -11.51
N ASN A 6 -9.71 -13.48 -12.58
CA ASN A 6 -9.25 -13.50 -13.97
C ASN A 6 -9.36 -12.12 -14.65
N MET A 7 -9.58 -11.04 -13.88
CA MET A 7 -9.80 -9.70 -14.46
C MET A 7 -8.57 -9.14 -15.19
N PHE A 8 -7.38 -9.68 -14.92
CA PHE A 8 -6.13 -9.30 -15.57
C PHE A 8 -5.73 -10.20 -16.77
N ASP A 9 -6.61 -11.10 -17.23
CA ASP A 9 -6.32 -12.00 -18.35
C ASP A 9 -6.32 -11.29 -19.73
N LYS A 10 -6.80 -10.05 -19.78
CA LYS A 10 -6.80 -9.20 -20.98
C LYS A 10 -5.64 -8.21 -20.94
N ASP A 11 -5.32 -7.59 -22.07
CA ASP A 11 -4.25 -6.57 -22.19
C ASP A 11 -4.46 -5.40 -21.21
N THR A 12 -3.77 -5.49 -20.07
CA THR A 12 -3.91 -4.57 -18.94
C THR A 12 -3.38 -3.17 -19.26
N ASN A 13 -2.50 -3.03 -20.26
CA ASN A 13 -2.03 -1.73 -20.76
C ASN A 13 -3.17 -0.89 -21.37
N LYS A 14 -4.30 -1.51 -21.73
CA LYS A 14 -5.48 -0.84 -22.28
C LYS A 14 -6.57 -0.55 -21.25
N THR A 15 -6.38 -1.00 -20.01
CA THR A 15 -7.39 -0.90 -18.95
C THR A 15 -6.73 -0.60 -17.59
N PRO A 16 -6.00 0.52 -17.47
CA PRO A 16 -5.28 0.86 -16.23
C PRO A 16 -6.21 1.01 -15.02
N GLY A 17 -7.49 1.33 -15.26
CA GLY A 17 -8.51 1.41 -14.21
C GLY A 17 -8.81 0.09 -13.50
N LEU A 18 -8.42 -1.07 -14.06
CA LEU A 18 -8.55 -2.37 -13.37
C LEU A 18 -7.61 -2.50 -12.16
N PHE A 19 -6.54 -1.70 -12.11
CA PHE A 19 -5.61 -1.72 -10.99
C PHE A 19 -6.09 -0.90 -9.78
N ILE A 20 -7.11 -0.08 -9.97
CA ILE A 20 -7.62 0.84 -8.95
C ILE A 20 -8.43 0.04 -7.93
N ALA A 21 -7.98 0.07 -6.67
CA ALA A 21 -8.78 -0.33 -5.52
C ALA A 21 -9.55 0.88 -4.97
N VAL A 22 -10.65 0.64 -4.24
CA VAL A 22 -11.45 1.69 -3.61
C VAL A 22 -10.58 2.53 -2.66
N PRO A 23 -10.40 3.84 -2.89
CA PRO A 23 -9.56 4.67 -2.02
C PRO A 23 -10.14 4.75 -0.60
N GLY A 24 -9.45 4.17 0.39
CA GLY A 24 -9.92 4.10 1.78
C GLY A 24 -9.34 5.16 2.73
N GLU A 25 -8.28 5.86 2.33
CA GLU A 25 -7.50 6.75 3.19
C GLU A 25 -8.35 7.88 3.82
N LEU A 26 -9.19 8.53 3.01
CA LEU A 26 -10.02 9.64 3.48
C LEU A 26 -11.02 9.21 4.56
N ARG A 27 -11.60 8.01 4.43
CA ARG A 27 -12.49 7.43 5.45
C ARG A 27 -11.71 7.11 6.74
N GLY A 28 -10.48 6.61 6.62
CA GLY A 28 -9.58 6.40 7.74
C GLY A 28 -9.31 7.69 8.53
N TYR A 29 -9.00 8.79 7.83
CA TYR A 29 -8.81 10.09 8.47
C TYR A 29 -10.09 10.64 9.12
N GLU A 30 -11.25 10.45 8.49
CA GLU A 30 -12.52 10.86 9.08
C GLU A 30 -12.80 10.10 10.39
N LEU A 31 -12.53 8.79 10.43
CA LEU A 31 -12.69 7.99 11.64
C LEU A 31 -11.72 8.42 12.75
N ALA A 32 -10.45 8.67 12.40
CA ALA A 32 -9.46 9.18 13.34
C ALA A 32 -9.88 10.56 13.89
N HIS A 33 -10.40 11.44 13.03
CA HIS A 33 -10.96 12.74 13.43
C HIS A 33 -12.15 12.58 14.36
N LYS A 34 -13.14 11.76 14.00
CA LYS A 34 -14.33 11.49 14.86
C LYS A 34 -13.93 10.99 16.25
N ARG A 35 -12.86 10.18 16.37
CA ARG A 35 -12.40 9.62 17.65
C ARG A 35 -11.50 10.55 18.46
N HIS A 36 -10.66 11.34 17.81
CA HIS A 36 -9.54 12.03 18.48
C HIS A 36 -9.46 13.54 18.18
N ARG A 37 -10.44 14.14 17.48
CA ARG A 37 -10.37 15.54 17.04
C ARG A 37 -10.20 16.54 18.19
N LYS A 38 -9.41 17.57 17.91
CA LYS A 38 -9.39 18.85 18.64
C LYS A 38 -9.77 20.04 17.74
N LEU A 39 -9.47 19.98 16.44
CA LEU A 39 -9.76 21.03 15.46
C LEU A 39 -10.96 20.65 14.57
N PRO A 40 -11.71 21.63 14.05
CA PRO A 40 -12.77 21.39 13.05
C PRO A 40 -12.23 20.72 11.78
N TRP A 41 -13.01 19.80 11.20
CA TRP A 41 -12.63 19.05 9.99
C TRP A 41 -12.16 19.98 8.86
N ARG A 42 -12.97 21.00 8.56
CA ARG A 42 -12.73 21.98 7.51
C ARG A 42 -11.39 22.72 7.63
N GLU A 43 -10.93 22.97 8.85
CA GLU A 43 -9.67 23.69 9.09
C GLU A 43 -8.45 22.86 8.71
N LEU A 44 -8.53 21.53 8.84
CA LEU A 44 -7.43 20.61 8.53
C LEU A 44 -7.05 20.62 7.05
N PHE A 45 -7.99 20.97 6.16
CA PHE A 45 -7.77 21.02 4.71
C PHE A 45 -7.18 22.34 4.23
N GLN A 46 -7.29 23.43 4.99
CA GLN A 46 -6.91 24.77 4.51
C GLN A 46 -5.45 24.87 4.05
N PRO A 47 -4.46 24.30 4.76
CA PRO A 47 -3.08 24.32 4.30
C PRO A 47 -2.91 23.58 2.96
N SER A 48 -3.55 22.42 2.80
CA SER A 48 -3.47 21.61 1.58
C SER A 48 -4.19 22.26 0.40
N ILE A 49 -5.35 22.88 0.62
CA ILE A 49 -6.08 23.66 -0.39
C ILE A 49 -5.20 24.80 -0.89
N LYS A 50 -4.59 25.56 0.02
CA LYS A 50 -3.69 26.67 -0.32
C LYS A 50 -2.49 26.17 -1.13
N LEU A 51 -1.83 25.11 -0.68
CA LEU A 51 -0.66 24.54 -1.34
C LEU A 51 -1.00 24.04 -2.76
N ALA A 52 -2.12 23.34 -2.93
CA ALA A 52 -2.59 22.83 -4.22
C ALA A 52 -2.93 23.98 -5.18
N HIS A 53 -3.58 25.04 -4.69
CA HIS A 53 -4.01 26.18 -5.49
C HIS A 53 -2.84 27.12 -5.88
N GLU A 54 -2.04 27.55 -4.90
CA GLU A 54 -0.92 28.49 -5.12
C GLU A 54 0.29 27.81 -5.76
N GLY A 55 0.44 26.52 -5.48
CA GLY A 55 1.54 25.70 -5.96
C GLY A 55 2.80 25.79 -5.12
N PHE A 56 3.78 24.98 -5.49
CA PHE A 56 5.08 24.94 -4.84
C PHE A 56 6.18 24.57 -5.83
N LYS A 57 7.43 24.63 -5.36
CA LYS A 57 8.62 24.28 -6.16
C LYS A 57 8.88 22.78 -6.03
N ILE A 58 9.00 22.10 -7.17
CA ILE A 58 9.26 20.66 -7.21
C ILE A 58 10.61 20.36 -6.52
N GLY A 59 10.58 19.49 -5.51
CA GLY A 59 11.79 18.97 -4.86
C GLY A 59 12.39 17.77 -5.60
N LYS A 60 13.59 17.36 -5.18
CA LYS A 60 14.37 16.28 -5.83
C LYS A 60 13.62 14.96 -6.01
N ALA A 61 12.95 14.49 -4.97
CA ALA A 61 12.25 13.21 -5.00
C ALA A 61 11.11 13.20 -6.03
N LEU A 62 10.29 14.24 -6.04
CA LEU A 62 9.21 14.38 -7.03
C LEU A 62 9.77 14.58 -8.44
N ALA A 63 10.85 15.35 -8.62
CA ALA A 63 11.50 15.49 -9.93
C ALA A 63 12.01 14.16 -10.48
N LYS A 64 12.61 13.31 -9.62
CA LYS A 64 13.02 11.95 -10.00
C LYS A 64 11.82 11.10 -10.40
N ALA A 65 10.75 11.09 -9.59
CA ALA A 65 9.55 10.32 -9.91
C ALA A 65 8.92 10.75 -11.25
N ILE A 66 8.86 12.06 -11.53
CA ILE A 66 8.38 12.59 -12.82
C ILE A 66 9.28 12.11 -13.97
N ALA A 67 10.60 12.17 -13.81
CA ALA A 67 11.54 11.74 -14.86
C ALA A 67 11.46 10.22 -15.12
N ASP A 68 11.37 9.41 -14.08
CA ASP A 68 11.26 7.95 -14.20
C ASP A 68 9.94 7.50 -14.86
N ASN A 69 8.92 8.37 -14.90
CA ASN A 69 7.59 8.12 -15.48
C ASN A 69 7.25 9.05 -16.66
N GLU A 70 8.28 9.58 -17.33
CA GLU A 70 8.11 10.59 -18.39
C GLU A 70 7.19 10.10 -19.51
N LYS A 71 7.34 8.85 -19.94
CA LYS A 71 6.59 8.29 -21.06
C LYS A 71 5.09 8.23 -20.74
N GLU A 72 4.74 7.74 -19.55
CA GLU A 72 3.37 7.61 -19.07
C GLU A 72 2.72 8.99 -18.91
N ILE A 73 3.44 9.94 -18.29
CA ILE A 73 2.98 11.32 -18.10
C ILE A 73 2.72 12.02 -19.44
N LEU A 74 3.61 11.88 -20.43
CA LEU A 74 3.44 12.51 -21.73
C LEU A 74 2.32 11.88 -22.56
N SER A 75 1.96 10.63 -22.28
CA SER A 75 0.91 9.90 -22.99
C SER A 75 -0.51 10.17 -22.47
N ASP A 76 -0.64 10.67 -21.23
CA ASP A 76 -1.93 11.00 -20.60
C ASP A 76 -2.13 12.52 -20.51
N GLU A 77 -3.24 13.00 -21.08
CA GLU A 77 -3.51 14.45 -21.15
C GLU A 77 -3.72 15.07 -19.76
N THR A 78 -4.32 14.32 -18.82
CA THR A 78 -4.64 14.80 -17.46
C THR A 78 -3.38 14.88 -16.61
N LEU A 79 -2.51 13.88 -16.69
CA LEU A 79 -1.18 13.94 -16.07
C LEU A 79 -0.36 15.07 -16.66
N CYS A 80 -0.34 15.20 -17.99
CA CYS A 80 0.46 16.24 -18.64
C CYS A 80 -0.07 17.66 -18.35
N GLU A 81 -1.37 17.83 -18.07
CA GLU A 81 -1.94 19.11 -17.60
C GLU A 81 -1.23 19.63 -16.34
N VAL A 82 -0.80 18.72 -15.46
CA VAL A 82 -0.18 19.03 -14.16
C VAL A 82 1.33 18.93 -14.19
N PHE A 83 1.87 17.90 -14.84
CA PHE A 83 3.28 17.53 -14.78
C PHE A 83 4.09 17.91 -16.03
N CYS A 84 3.47 18.56 -17.02
CA CYS A 84 4.18 19.12 -18.17
C CYS A 84 4.17 20.66 -18.16
N ARG A 85 5.15 21.23 -18.86
CA ARG A 85 5.19 22.64 -19.22
C ARG A 85 4.15 22.92 -20.31
N SER A 86 3.28 23.90 -20.08
CA SER A 86 2.16 24.23 -20.97
C SER A 86 2.57 24.63 -22.40
N ASN A 87 3.80 25.14 -22.58
CA ASN A 87 4.29 25.65 -23.86
C ASN A 87 5.04 24.61 -24.71
N THR A 88 5.69 23.63 -24.10
CA THR A 88 6.58 22.69 -24.80
C THR A 88 6.12 21.24 -24.74
N LYS A 89 5.09 20.91 -23.95
CA LYS A 89 4.69 19.52 -23.63
C LYS A 89 5.88 18.66 -23.20
N THR A 90 6.77 19.25 -22.39
CA THR A 90 7.89 18.54 -21.75
C THR A 90 7.64 18.45 -20.25
N ILE A 91 8.10 17.40 -19.60
CA ILE A 91 7.94 17.23 -18.15
C ILE A 91 8.54 18.40 -17.33
N LEU A 92 7.94 18.67 -16.18
CA LEU A 92 8.47 19.59 -15.17
C LEU A 92 9.70 18.99 -14.48
N LYS A 93 10.63 19.85 -14.06
CA LYS A 93 11.89 19.47 -13.43
C LYS A 93 12.01 20.05 -12.01
N GLU A 94 13.05 19.65 -11.28
CA GLU A 94 13.37 20.22 -9.97
C GLU A 94 13.38 21.77 -10.04
N ASN A 95 12.77 22.42 -9.05
CA ASN A 95 12.57 23.87 -8.95
C ASN A 95 11.59 24.50 -9.97
N ASP A 96 10.97 23.72 -10.87
CA ASP A 96 9.82 24.22 -11.62
C ASP A 96 8.62 24.41 -10.66
N PRO A 97 7.78 25.43 -10.89
CA PRO A 97 6.53 25.57 -10.14
C PRO A 97 5.51 24.52 -10.61
N ILE A 98 4.80 23.92 -9.67
CA ILE A 98 3.70 22.98 -9.92
C ILE A 98 2.45 23.39 -9.14
N ARG A 99 1.26 23.18 -9.71
CA ARG A 99 -0.05 23.50 -9.14
C ARG A 99 -1.04 22.37 -9.40
N PHE A 100 -2.03 22.22 -8.53
CA PHE A 100 -3.08 21.21 -8.60
C PHE A 100 -4.46 21.86 -8.42
N PRO A 101 -4.93 22.68 -9.38
CA PRO A 101 -6.15 23.48 -9.22
C PRO A 101 -7.41 22.63 -9.03
N LYS A 102 -7.57 21.56 -9.82
CA LYS A 102 -8.71 20.62 -9.67
C LYS A 102 -8.71 19.95 -8.29
N LEU A 103 -7.55 19.50 -7.82
CA LEU A 103 -7.39 18.91 -6.49
C LEU A 103 -7.70 19.92 -5.37
N ALA A 104 -7.36 21.20 -5.56
CA ALA A 104 -7.70 22.24 -4.59
C ALA A 104 -9.22 22.40 -4.44
N GLU A 105 -10.00 22.37 -5.53
CA GLU A 105 -11.46 22.40 -5.47
C GLU A 105 -12.03 21.12 -4.85
N THR A 106 -11.47 19.96 -5.19
CA THR A 106 -11.80 18.68 -4.54
C THR A 106 -11.61 18.74 -3.03
N PHE A 107 -10.48 19.27 -2.56
CA PHE A 107 -10.24 19.46 -1.13
C PHE A 107 -11.21 20.45 -0.48
N ARG A 108 -11.68 21.49 -1.20
CA ARG A 108 -12.74 22.38 -0.68
C ARG A 108 -14.06 21.64 -0.52
N ASN A 109 -14.48 20.88 -1.53
CA ASN A 109 -15.70 20.07 -1.46
C ASN A 109 -15.65 19.06 -0.29
N ILE A 110 -14.51 18.42 -0.05
CA ILE A 110 -14.31 17.49 1.09
C ILE A 110 -14.27 18.24 2.42
N ALA A 111 -13.66 19.43 2.47
CA ALA A 111 -13.61 20.25 3.68
C ALA A 111 -15.01 20.70 4.13
N ASP A 112 -15.91 20.98 3.17
CA ASP A 112 -17.28 21.44 3.42
C ASP A 112 -18.27 20.28 3.59
N GLY A 113 -18.17 19.22 2.78
CA GLY A 113 -19.09 18.08 2.76
C GLY A 113 -18.65 16.85 3.56
N GLY A 114 -17.49 16.89 4.21
CA GLY A 114 -16.93 15.72 4.90
C GLY A 114 -16.40 14.66 3.93
N ALA A 115 -16.06 13.47 4.46
CA ALA A 115 -15.62 12.37 3.62
C ALA A 115 -16.73 11.89 2.67
N ASP A 116 -18.01 12.05 3.06
CA ASP A 116 -19.15 11.64 2.25
C ASP A 116 -19.25 12.41 0.93
N ALA A 117 -18.66 13.62 0.82
CA ALA A 117 -18.53 14.30 -0.47
C ALA A 117 -17.86 13.41 -1.55
N PHE A 118 -16.92 12.55 -1.12
CA PHE A 118 -16.20 11.59 -1.98
C PHE A 118 -16.98 10.28 -2.15
N TYR A 119 -17.49 9.69 -1.07
CA TYR A 119 -18.04 8.32 -1.08
C TYR A 119 -19.54 8.22 -1.42
N ASP A 120 -20.35 9.23 -1.04
CA ASP A 120 -21.79 9.24 -1.30
C ASP A 120 -22.33 10.69 -1.43
N GLY A 121 -21.64 11.49 -2.22
CA GLY A 121 -21.85 12.93 -2.27
C GLY A 121 -21.57 13.51 -3.64
N SER A 122 -21.24 14.80 -3.67
CA SER A 122 -21.16 15.58 -4.90
C SER A 122 -20.07 15.12 -5.87
N LEU A 123 -18.98 14.49 -5.38
CA LEU A 123 -17.86 14.05 -6.20
C LEU A 123 -17.98 12.59 -6.64
N THR A 124 -18.84 11.81 -6.00
CA THR A 124 -18.88 10.35 -6.15
C THR A 124 -19.13 9.92 -7.60
N GLN A 125 -20.08 10.56 -8.28
CA GLN A 125 -20.42 10.18 -9.64
C GLN A 125 -19.28 10.49 -10.62
N ASP A 126 -18.69 11.69 -10.50
CA ASP A 126 -17.56 12.11 -11.33
C ASP A 126 -16.35 11.16 -11.17
N ILE A 127 -16.06 10.73 -9.93
CA ILE A 127 -15.00 9.77 -9.63
C ILE A 127 -15.29 8.40 -10.28
N LEU A 128 -16.52 7.89 -10.15
CA LEU A 128 -16.92 6.61 -10.74
C LEU A 128 -16.86 6.64 -12.26
N ASP A 129 -17.28 7.75 -12.87
CA ASP A 129 -17.26 7.93 -14.33
C ASP A 129 -15.83 8.03 -14.86
N ASP A 130 -14.92 8.71 -14.14
CA ASP A 130 -13.49 8.77 -14.48
C ASP A 130 -12.81 7.39 -14.36
N ILE A 131 -13.08 6.64 -13.28
CA ILE A 131 -12.57 5.27 -13.10
C ILE A 131 -13.09 4.35 -14.22
N LYS A 132 -14.38 4.45 -14.55
CA LYS A 132 -15.00 3.66 -15.63
C LYS A 132 -14.41 4.01 -17.00
N THR A 133 -14.14 5.29 -17.25
CA THR A 133 -13.49 5.76 -18.48
C THR A 133 -12.09 5.16 -18.63
N ALA A 134 -11.37 4.98 -17.53
CA ALA A 134 -10.08 4.28 -17.50
C ALA A 134 -10.19 2.74 -17.58
N GLY A 135 -11.40 2.19 -17.76
CA GLY A 135 -11.66 0.75 -17.82
C GLY A 135 -11.78 0.08 -16.45
N GLY A 136 -11.91 0.84 -15.37
CA GLY A 136 -12.14 0.33 -14.03
C GLY A 136 -13.55 -0.20 -13.82
N ILE A 137 -13.69 -1.00 -12.77
CA ILE A 137 -14.91 -1.80 -12.48
C ILE A 137 -15.53 -1.47 -11.12
N ILE A 138 -15.03 -0.43 -10.45
CA ILE A 138 -15.56 0.05 -9.16
C ILE A 138 -16.97 0.59 -9.39
N THR A 139 -17.88 0.15 -8.54
CA THR A 139 -19.28 0.59 -8.50
C THR A 139 -19.55 1.45 -7.27
N ARG A 140 -20.70 2.12 -7.24
CA ARG A 140 -21.11 2.94 -6.07
C ARG A 140 -21.23 2.08 -4.82
N GLU A 141 -21.73 0.86 -4.96
CA GLU A 141 -21.88 -0.09 -3.86
C GLU A 141 -20.53 -0.49 -3.24
N ASP A 142 -19.45 -0.51 -4.05
CA ASP A 142 -18.11 -0.83 -3.58
C ASP A 142 -17.49 0.32 -2.75
N GLN A 143 -17.89 1.58 -3.00
CA GLN A 143 -17.40 2.73 -2.22
C GLN A 143 -18.02 2.80 -0.80
N CYS A 144 -19.22 2.24 -0.62
CA CYS A 144 -19.98 2.35 0.63
C CYS A 144 -19.68 1.24 1.66
N SER A 145 -18.95 0.17 1.29
CA SER A 145 -18.79 -1.04 2.11
C SER A 145 -17.50 -1.12 2.94
N LEU A 146 -16.71 -0.05 3.01
CA LEU A 146 -15.41 -0.06 3.71
C LEU A 146 -15.54 -0.35 5.22
N SER A 147 -14.83 -1.38 5.69
CA SER A 147 -14.68 -1.73 7.11
C SER A 147 -13.21 -1.61 7.55
N TYR A 148 -12.95 -1.41 8.85
CA TYR A 148 -11.59 -1.22 9.40
C TYR A 148 -11.34 -2.14 10.60
N SER A 149 -10.09 -2.59 10.73
CA SER A 149 -9.63 -3.50 11.78
C SER A 149 -8.53 -2.89 12.66
N THR A 150 -8.64 -3.07 13.97
CA THR A 150 -7.59 -2.68 14.95
C THR A 150 -6.75 -3.88 15.33
N TYR A 151 -5.42 -3.73 15.38
CA TYR A 151 -4.48 -4.77 15.80
C TYR A 151 -3.62 -4.33 16.99
N SER A 152 -3.16 -5.29 17.79
CA SER A 152 -2.30 -5.08 18.95
C SER A 152 -0.81 -5.06 18.59
N LYS A 153 -0.04 -4.22 19.30
CA LYS A 153 1.41 -4.03 19.13
C LYS A 153 2.21 -5.27 19.58
N VAL A 154 3.22 -5.65 18.79
CA VAL A 154 4.26 -6.64 19.16
C VAL A 154 5.54 -5.90 19.57
N SER A 155 6.19 -6.33 20.66
CA SER A 155 7.42 -5.70 21.19
C SER A 155 8.63 -6.62 21.09
N TYR A 156 9.79 -6.08 20.73
CA TYR A 156 11.07 -6.81 20.71
C TYR A 156 11.99 -6.36 21.86
N SER A 157 12.71 -7.31 22.46
CA SER A 157 13.65 -7.09 23.56
C SER A 157 15.07 -6.76 23.06
N LEU A 158 15.23 -5.68 22.29
CA LEU A 158 16.55 -5.15 21.94
C LEU A 158 17.11 -4.29 23.09
N SER A 159 18.39 -4.47 23.43
CA SER A 159 19.07 -3.72 24.49
C SER A 159 20.28 -2.96 23.95
N SER A 160 20.72 -1.91 24.65
CA SER A 160 21.95 -1.18 24.30
C SER A 160 23.19 -2.09 24.25
N LYS A 161 23.19 -3.18 25.02
CA LYS A 161 24.28 -4.17 25.00
C LYS A 161 24.40 -4.88 23.65
N SER A 162 23.28 -5.11 22.95
CA SER A 162 23.24 -5.74 21.63
C SER A 162 24.00 -4.94 20.57
N LEU A 163 24.16 -3.62 20.76
CA LEU A 163 24.83 -2.72 19.81
C LEU A 163 26.17 -2.16 20.31
N SER A 164 26.66 -2.65 21.46
CA SER A 164 27.79 -2.06 22.19
C SER A 164 29.18 -2.26 21.58
N THR A 165 29.36 -3.30 20.77
CA THR A 165 30.65 -3.62 20.11
C THR A 165 30.42 -3.96 18.66
N VAL A 166 31.47 -3.86 17.81
CA VAL A 166 31.38 -4.26 16.39
C VAL A 166 30.89 -5.70 16.27
N ARG A 167 31.45 -6.63 17.07
CA ARG A 167 31.02 -8.04 17.08
C ARG A 167 29.55 -8.21 17.46
N ASN A 168 29.09 -7.54 18.52
CA ASN A 168 27.69 -7.62 18.96
C ASN A 168 26.74 -7.00 17.93
N LYS A 169 27.14 -5.89 17.31
CA LYS A 169 26.38 -5.19 16.27
C LYS A 169 26.25 -6.05 15.01
N THR A 170 27.36 -6.62 14.53
CA THR A 170 27.36 -7.55 13.38
C THR A 170 26.47 -8.75 13.65
N LEU A 171 26.61 -9.38 14.82
CA LEU A 171 25.78 -10.53 15.20
C LEU A 171 24.30 -10.16 15.31
N THR A 172 23.99 -8.99 15.86
CA THR A 172 22.62 -8.50 16.00
C THR A 172 21.98 -8.27 14.62
N TYR A 173 22.67 -7.58 13.71
CA TYR A 173 22.13 -7.37 12.36
C TYR A 173 22.02 -8.68 11.57
N HIS A 174 22.99 -9.58 11.69
CA HIS A 174 22.93 -10.91 11.09
C HIS A 174 21.65 -11.65 11.51
N ARG A 175 21.40 -11.72 12.82
CA ARG A 175 20.18 -12.35 13.35
C ARG A 175 18.89 -11.65 12.92
N ILE A 176 18.88 -10.31 12.83
CA ILE A 176 17.73 -9.55 12.32
C ILE A 176 17.45 -9.92 10.86
N ILE A 177 18.48 -9.92 10.02
CA ILE A 177 18.36 -10.24 8.59
C ILE A 177 17.83 -11.67 8.41
N GLU A 178 18.41 -12.65 9.10
CA GLU A 178 17.95 -14.05 9.00
C GLU A 178 16.52 -14.22 9.54
N ALA A 179 16.16 -13.55 10.63
CA ALA A 179 14.79 -13.56 11.16
C ALA A 179 13.78 -12.96 10.16
N PHE A 180 14.12 -11.87 9.48
CA PHE A 180 13.25 -11.28 8.46
C PHE A 180 13.02 -12.22 7.27
N ARG A 181 14.01 -13.01 6.87
CA ARG A 181 13.79 -14.01 5.81
C ARG A 181 12.80 -15.09 6.21
N PHE A 182 12.83 -15.55 7.48
CA PHE A 182 11.80 -16.46 7.99
C PHE A 182 10.42 -15.77 8.09
N ALA A 183 10.38 -14.50 8.49
CA ALA A 183 9.14 -13.73 8.59
C ALA A 183 8.49 -13.51 7.21
N ASP A 184 9.29 -13.13 6.20
CA ASP A 184 8.84 -12.96 4.81
C ASP A 184 8.23 -14.25 4.26
N ALA A 185 8.76 -15.41 4.65
CA ALA A 185 8.20 -16.70 4.31
C ALA A 185 6.79 -16.96 4.80
N LYS A 186 6.51 -16.55 6.03
CA LYS A 186 5.15 -16.63 6.56
C LYS A 186 4.28 -15.50 6.04
N LYS A 187 4.82 -14.28 5.83
CA LYS A 187 4.09 -13.11 5.32
C LYS A 187 3.35 -13.42 4.02
N ARG A 188 3.96 -14.15 3.08
CA ARG A 188 3.32 -14.49 1.79
C ARG A 188 2.03 -15.30 1.94
N LYS A 189 1.84 -15.99 3.07
CA LYS A 189 0.64 -16.77 3.38
C LYS A 189 -0.47 -15.93 4.02
N LEU A 190 -0.18 -14.68 4.38
CA LEU A 190 -1.21 -13.76 4.82
C LEU A 190 -2.07 -13.37 3.62
N GLY A 191 -3.31 -13.02 3.93
CA GLY A 191 -4.38 -12.80 2.99
C GLY A 191 -5.47 -12.01 3.67
N ASP A 192 -6.32 -11.35 2.90
CA ASP A 192 -7.55 -10.83 3.49
C ASP A 192 -8.49 -12.02 3.81
N PRO A 193 -9.27 -11.99 4.90
CA PRO A 193 -10.11 -13.10 5.28
C PRO A 193 -11.60 -12.84 4.99
N PRO A 194 -12.07 -12.82 3.73
CA PRO A 194 -13.49 -12.60 3.41
C PRO A 194 -14.36 -13.84 3.62
N GLU A 195 -13.76 -15.04 3.53
CA GLU A 195 -14.44 -16.32 3.71
C GLU A 195 -14.03 -16.95 5.03
N LYS A 196 -15.00 -17.51 5.78
CA LYS A 196 -14.80 -18.06 7.12
C LYS A 196 -13.59 -19.01 7.21
N ASP A 197 -13.39 -19.86 6.21
CA ASP A 197 -12.28 -20.82 6.16
C ASP A 197 -10.92 -20.14 5.94
N VAL A 198 -10.89 -19.05 5.14
CA VAL A 198 -9.68 -18.22 4.95
C VAL A 198 -9.41 -17.40 6.22
N THR A 199 -10.46 -16.88 6.87
CA THR A 199 -10.35 -16.20 8.16
C THR A 199 -9.74 -17.08 9.23
N GLU A 200 -10.23 -18.30 9.40
CA GLU A 200 -9.69 -19.24 10.38
C GLU A 200 -8.23 -19.60 10.07
N SER A 201 -7.90 -19.81 8.79
CA SER A 201 -6.52 -20.08 8.32
C SER A 201 -5.56 -18.91 8.59
N VAL A 202 -5.94 -17.68 8.19
CA VAL A 202 -5.11 -16.48 8.38
C VAL A 202 -4.96 -16.14 9.86
N LEU A 203 -6.03 -16.22 10.66
CA LEU A 203 -5.95 -15.99 12.11
C LEU A 203 -5.07 -17.02 12.79
N GLN A 204 -5.11 -18.28 12.35
CA GLN A 204 -4.22 -19.32 12.85
C GLN A 204 -2.76 -19.00 12.51
N ILE A 205 -2.46 -18.57 11.27
CA ILE A 205 -1.11 -18.14 10.87
C ILE A 205 -0.64 -16.94 11.72
N VAL A 206 -1.49 -15.93 11.93
CA VAL A 206 -1.16 -14.77 12.77
C VAL A 206 -0.88 -15.20 14.22
N LYS A 207 -1.70 -16.09 14.77
CA LYS A 207 -1.52 -16.64 16.12
C LYS A 207 -0.21 -17.42 16.23
N GLU A 208 0.16 -18.18 15.20
CA GLU A 208 1.45 -18.87 15.14
C GLU A 208 2.61 -17.87 15.08
N MET A 209 2.58 -16.93 14.13
CA MET A 209 3.62 -15.91 13.92
C MET A 209 3.85 -15.03 15.15
N THR A 210 2.83 -14.84 15.98
CA THR A 210 2.90 -14.04 17.21
C THR A 210 3.15 -14.87 18.48
N SER A 211 3.29 -16.19 18.37
CA SER A 211 3.54 -17.05 19.52
C SER A 211 5.03 -17.14 19.88
N ASP A 212 5.32 -17.16 21.19
CA ASP A 212 6.69 -17.32 21.70
C ASP A 212 7.31 -18.65 21.27
N SER A 213 6.53 -19.73 21.24
CA SER A 213 7.01 -21.06 20.84
C SER A 213 7.43 -21.12 19.37
N PHE A 214 6.70 -20.45 18.48
CA PHE A 214 7.11 -20.29 17.09
C PHE A 214 8.38 -19.43 16.99
N ALA A 215 8.43 -18.30 17.69
CA ALA A 215 9.58 -17.41 17.69
C ALA A 215 10.86 -18.08 18.21
N ASP A 216 10.77 -18.87 19.27
CA ASP A 216 11.88 -19.64 19.83
C ASP A 216 12.34 -20.73 18.85
N CYS A 217 11.41 -21.39 18.15
CA CYS A 217 11.76 -22.39 17.15
C CYS A 217 12.48 -21.77 15.95
N ILE A 218 11.99 -20.64 15.43
CA ILE A 218 12.71 -19.92 14.36
C ILE A 218 14.10 -19.48 14.85
N ARG A 219 14.20 -18.97 16.09
CA ARG A 219 15.48 -18.54 16.67
C ARG A 219 16.49 -19.68 16.74
N SER A 220 16.07 -20.91 17.08
CA SER A 220 16.98 -22.06 17.14
C SER A 220 17.49 -22.52 15.77
N ASN A 221 16.84 -22.09 14.69
CA ASN A 221 17.27 -22.38 13.32
C ASN A 221 18.20 -21.29 12.74
N ILE A 222 18.38 -20.14 13.41
CA ILE A 222 19.31 -19.09 12.93
C ILE A 222 20.74 -19.46 13.32
N LYS A 223 21.60 -19.65 12.32
CA LYS A 223 23.04 -19.87 12.51
C LYS A 223 23.77 -18.53 12.61
N ASP A 224 24.63 -18.36 13.61
CA ASP A 224 25.30 -17.08 13.89
C ASP A 224 26.47 -16.75 12.95
N ASP A 225 26.99 -17.75 12.23
CA ASP A 225 28.27 -17.70 11.52
C ASP A 225 28.12 -17.78 10.00
N ILE A 226 26.92 -18.04 9.48
CA ILE A 226 26.69 -18.24 8.05
C ILE A 226 25.36 -17.65 7.58
N LYS A 227 25.38 -17.06 6.38
CA LYS A 227 24.16 -16.73 5.63
C LYS A 227 23.50 -18.03 5.17
N GLN A 228 22.26 -18.25 5.55
CA GLN A 228 21.56 -19.48 5.17
C GLN A 228 21.02 -19.36 3.74
N GLU A 229 21.26 -20.38 2.93
CA GLU A 229 20.73 -20.48 1.56
C GLU A 229 19.44 -21.31 1.48
N GLN A 230 19.18 -22.12 2.51
CA GLN A 230 17.98 -22.93 2.66
C GLN A 230 17.40 -22.68 4.05
N TYR A 231 16.10 -22.41 4.10
CA TYR A 231 15.35 -22.10 5.32
C TYR A 231 14.54 -23.33 5.76
N ASP A 232 15.15 -24.52 5.73
CA ASP A 232 14.48 -25.74 6.18
C ASP A 232 14.26 -25.70 7.69
N VAL A 233 13.05 -25.32 8.09
CA VAL A 233 12.68 -25.20 9.50
C VAL A 233 12.44 -26.59 10.08
N GLN A 234 13.28 -27.00 11.03
CA GLN A 234 13.13 -28.24 11.79
C GLN A 234 12.24 -28.01 13.03
N CYS A 235 10.99 -27.59 12.80
CA CYS A 235 10.00 -27.49 13.86
C CYS A 235 8.95 -28.57 13.65
N SER A 236 8.83 -29.52 14.59
CA SER A 236 7.93 -30.67 14.50
C SER A 236 6.46 -30.31 14.25
N ASN A 237 6.05 -29.08 14.57
CA ASN A 237 4.68 -28.58 14.40
C ASN A 237 4.48 -27.67 13.18
N TYR A 238 5.53 -27.35 12.40
CA TYR A 238 5.44 -26.41 11.28
C TYR A 238 6.04 -27.05 10.01
N PRO A 239 5.28 -27.19 8.92
CA PRO A 239 5.76 -27.85 7.70
C PRO A 239 6.97 -27.14 7.10
N ALA A 240 8.02 -27.89 6.75
CA ALA A 240 9.24 -27.34 6.14
C ALA A 240 8.98 -26.70 4.77
N ASP A 241 7.94 -27.15 4.06
CA ASP A 241 7.56 -26.63 2.73
C ASP A 241 7.12 -25.16 2.77
N ASP A 242 6.79 -24.63 3.95
CA ASP A 242 6.43 -23.22 4.18
C ASP A 242 7.58 -22.25 3.85
N PHE A 243 8.81 -22.74 3.74
CA PHE A 243 10.03 -21.94 3.65
C PHE A 243 10.90 -22.26 2.41
N LYS A 244 10.43 -23.10 1.48
CA LYS A 244 11.26 -23.71 0.41
C LYS A 244 11.44 -22.92 -0.89
N GLN A 245 10.86 -21.72 -1.04
CA GLN A 245 10.97 -20.93 -2.29
C GLN A 245 11.49 -19.51 -2.01
N TYR A 246 12.81 -19.37 -1.85
CA TYR A 246 13.49 -18.08 -1.66
C TYR A 246 14.67 -17.93 -2.62
N LYS A 247 14.42 -17.46 -3.85
CA LYS A 247 15.53 -17.11 -4.77
C LYS A 247 15.52 -15.68 -5.27
N ASN A 248 14.36 -15.01 -5.36
CA ASN A 248 14.28 -13.65 -5.91
C ASN A 248 13.49 -12.75 -4.96
N PHE A 249 14.19 -11.81 -4.32
CA PHE A 249 13.52 -10.64 -3.73
C PHE A 249 13.20 -9.69 -4.90
N PRO A 250 11.95 -9.27 -5.09
CA PRO A 250 11.65 -8.22 -6.04
C PRO A 250 12.41 -6.94 -5.65
N ASP A 251 12.90 -6.21 -6.65
CA ASP A 251 13.39 -4.86 -6.43
C ASP A 251 12.17 -3.97 -6.10
N ASP A 252 11.97 -3.67 -4.82
CA ASP A 252 10.87 -2.82 -4.37
C ASP A 252 11.16 -1.36 -4.70
N GLU A 253 10.79 -0.90 -5.90
CA GLU A 253 10.86 0.51 -6.30
C GLU A 253 9.48 1.18 -6.23
N HIS A 254 8.84 1.26 -5.06
CA HIS A 254 7.48 1.82 -4.96
C HIS A 254 7.33 2.97 -3.95
N GLY A 255 6.31 3.81 -4.20
CA GLY A 255 6.13 5.12 -3.61
C GLY A 255 5.22 5.09 -2.39
N THR A 256 5.81 5.14 -1.20
CA THR A 256 5.08 5.19 0.08
C THR A 256 5.62 6.35 0.92
N SER A 257 4.73 7.04 1.63
CA SER A 257 5.10 8.09 2.58
C SER A 257 4.75 7.66 4.00
N HIS A 258 5.65 7.94 4.94
CA HIS A 258 5.42 7.71 6.36
C HIS A 258 5.58 9.00 7.14
N LEU A 259 4.66 9.26 8.08
CA LEU A 259 4.69 10.40 8.99
C LEU A 259 4.50 9.90 10.41
N SER A 260 5.40 10.32 11.30
CA SER A 260 5.28 10.14 12.75
C SER A 260 5.19 11.50 13.43
N VAL A 261 4.17 11.69 14.27
CA VAL A 261 3.92 12.92 15.03
C VAL A 261 3.79 12.59 16.51
N ILE A 262 4.46 13.39 17.35
CA ILE A 262 4.29 13.37 18.80
C ILE A 262 3.81 14.76 19.22
N ALA A 263 2.73 14.81 19.97
CA ALA A 263 2.16 16.04 20.52
C ALA A 263 2.65 16.29 21.95
N GLU A 264 2.56 17.54 22.40
CA GLU A 264 2.97 17.96 23.76
C GLU A 264 2.20 17.25 24.88
N ASP A 265 0.97 16.80 24.61
CA ASP A 265 0.15 16.07 25.57
C ASP A 265 0.51 14.57 25.68
N GLY A 266 1.57 14.15 24.98
CA GLY A 266 2.04 12.76 24.94
C GLY A 266 1.33 11.88 23.92
N SER A 267 0.36 12.41 23.17
CA SER A 267 -0.24 11.67 22.04
C SER A 267 0.80 11.41 20.96
N ALA A 268 0.81 10.19 20.42
CA ALA A 268 1.68 9.81 19.32
C ALA A 268 0.86 9.16 18.20
N VAL A 269 1.16 9.53 16.96
CA VAL A 269 0.50 9.04 15.75
C VAL A 269 1.56 8.67 14.74
N ALA A 270 1.45 7.48 14.15
CA ALA A 270 2.24 7.04 13.01
C ALA A 270 1.27 6.69 11.88
N VAL A 271 1.51 7.26 10.69
CA VAL A 271 0.68 7.06 9.50
C VAL A 271 1.59 6.68 8.34
N THR A 272 1.29 5.55 7.72
CA THR A 272 1.87 5.13 6.43
C THR A 272 0.78 5.22 5.38
N SER A 273 1.02 5.95 4.31
CA SER A 273 0.08 6.14 3.20
C SER A 273 0.77 5.86 1.87
N SER A 274 0.03 5.22 0.95
CA SER A 274 0.54 4.78 -0.34
C SER A 274 -0.56 4.77 -1.39
N ILE A 275 -0.16 4.98 -2.63
CA ILE A 275 -0.96 4.67 -3.82
C ILE A 275 -0.36 3.48 -4.59
N ASN A 276 0.44 2.66 -3.88
CA ASN A 276 1.38 1.65 -4.36
C ASN A 276 2.56 2.23 -5.13
N THR A 277 2.53 2.20 -6.46
CA THR A 277 3.68 2.65 -7.26
C THR A 277 3.68 4.17 -7.45
N TYR A 278 4.80 4.76 -7.89
CA TYR A 278 4.79 6.19 -8.26
C TYR A 278 3.72 6.44 -9.31
N PHE A 279 2.87 7.45 -9.12
CA PHE A 279 1.71 7.72 -9.98
C PHE A 279 0.61 6.65 -9.99
N GLY A 280 0.69 5.64 -9.12
CA GLY A 280 -0.31 4.57 -8.98
C GLY A 280 -0.64 3.89 -10.30
N SER A 281 -1.92 3.83 -10.63
CA SER A 281 -2.42 3.27 -11.90
C SER A 281 -2.10 4.10 -13.14
N LYS A 282 -1.38 5.22 -12.98
CA LYS A 282 -1.16 6.28 -13.98
C LYS A 282 -2.45 6.98 -14.42
N VAL A 283 -3.56 6.75 -13.71
CA VAL A 283 -4.83 7.41 -13.96
C VAL A 283 -4.99 8.57 -12.99
N MET A 284 -5.14 9.77 -13.54
CA MET A 284 -5.60 10.95 -12.79
C MET A 284 -7.01 11.29 -13.23
N SER A 285 -7.91 11.49 -12.27
CA SER A 285 -9.27 11.94 -12.50
C SER A 285 -9.27 13.33 -13.16
N GLY A 286 -9.84 13.41 -14.37
CA GLY A 286 -9.96 14.65 -15.12
C GLY A 286 -10.91 15.66 -14.47
N SER A 287 -11.87 15.18 -13.68
CA SER A 287 -12.84 16.00 -12.94
C SER A 287 -12.30 16.51 -11.60
N THR A 288 -11.64 15.65 -10.82
CA THR A 288 -11.26 15.96 -9.43
C THR A 288 -9.77 16.23 -9.23
N GLY A 289 -8.91 15.85 -10.18
CA GLY A 289 -7.44 15.91 -10.04
C GLY A 289 -6.88 14.87 -9.06
N ILE A 290 -7.67 13.89 -8.63
CA ILE A 290 -7.23 12.79 -7.78
C ILE A 290 -6.44 11.78 -8.61
N MET A 291 -5.27 11.39 -8.11
CA MET A 291 -4.46 10.33 -8.67
C MET A 291 -4.86 8.98 -8.04
N PHE A 292 -5.18 7.99 -8.86
CA PHE A 292 -5.67 6.71 -8.35
C PHE A 292 -4.55 5.70 -8.12
N ASN A 293 -4.69 4.94 -7.03
CA ASN A 293 -3.77 3.85 -6.68
C ASN A 293 -3.74 2.74 -7.73
N ASP A 294 -2.70 1.92 -7.69
CA ASP A 294 -2.66 0.60 -8.32
C ASP A 294 -2.57 -0.54 -7.31
N GLN A 295 -3.29 -0.43 -6.18
CA GLN A 295 -3.18 -1.39 -5.07
C GLN A 295 -3.61 -2.80 -5.47
N MET A 296 -4.44 -2.96 -6.50
CA MET A 296 -4.82 -4.29 -7.01
C MET A 296 -3.61 -5.06 -7.61
N ASN A 297 -2.46 -4.42 -7.84
CA ASN A 297 -1.22 -5.10 -8.22
C ASN A 297 -0.68 -6.04 -7.13
N ASP A 298 -1.06 -5.82 -5.87
CA ASP A 298 -0.53 -6.57 -4.74
C ASP A 298 -1.23 -7.93 -4.53
N PHE A 299 -2.33 -8.16 -5.24
CA PHE A 299 -2.97 -9.48 -5.31
C PHE A 299 -2.20 -10.43 -6.22
N CYS A 300 -2.20 -11.71 -5.85
CA CYS A 300 -1.60 -12.77 -6.65
C CYS A 300 -2.41 -13.04 -7.92
N LYS A 301 -1.69 -13.08 -9.05
CA LYS A 301 -2.25 -13.31 -10.40
C LYS A 301 -2.02 -14.77 -10.79
N PRO A 302 -3.06 -15.63 -10.88
CA PRO A 302 -2.90 -17.02 -11.28
C PRO A 302 -2.47 -17.11 -12.75
N LYS A 303 -1.39 -17.85 -13.05
CA LYS A 303 -1.03 -18.15 -14.45
C LYS A 303 -1.97 -19.23 -15.00
N LEU A 304 -2.63 -18.95 -16.13
CA LEU A 304 -3.34 -19.94 -16.92
C LEU A 304 -2.38 -20.49 -18.01
N GLY A 305 -1.73 -21.64 -17.76
CA GLY A 305 -1.09 -22.41 -18.84
C GLY A 305 0.10 -23.32 -18.46
N ASN A 306 -0.10 -24.63 -18.66
CA ASN A 306 0.83 -25.75 -18.86
C ASN A 306 2.02 -25.95 -17.89
N GLY A 307 1.73 -26.62 -16.76
CA GLY A 307 2.53 -27.76 -16.31
C GLY A 307 3.95 -27.52 -15.80
N GLN A 308 4.30 -26.31 -15.36
CA GLN A 308 5.52 -26.08 -14.58
C GLN A 308 5.20 -25.27 -13.33
N ASP A 309 5.23 -26.00 -12.22
CA ASP A 309 5.34 -25.66 -10.80
C ASP A 309 4.61 -24.42 -10.27
N ASP A 310 3.78 -24.70 -9.26
CA ASP A 310 3.05 -23.78 -8.40
C ASP A 310 3.96 -22.72 -7.75
N ASP A 311 4.21 -21.61 -8.45
CA ASP A 311 4.61 -20.34 -7.83
C ASP A 311 3.43 -19.64 -7.11
N CYS A 312 2.25 -20.29 -7.13
CA CYS A 312 1.01 -19.81 -6.52
C CYS A 312 0.58 -20.59 -5.26
N SER A 313 1.30 -21.62 -4.82
CA SER A 313 0.89 -22.35 -3.60
C SER A 313 0.93 -21.46 -2.35
N CYS A 314 1.89 -20.53 -2.29
CA CYS A 314 2.02 -19.52 -1.23
C CYS A 314 0.97 -18.40 -1.33
N CYS A 315 0.32 -18.23 -2.48
CA CYS A 315 -0.53 -17.10 -2.83
C CYS A 315 -2.04 -17.36 -2.67
N LYS A 316 -2.44 -18.56 -2.21
CA LYS A 316 -3.86 -18.97 -2.18
C LYS A 316 -4.73 -18.01 -1.36
N ASN A 317 -4.19 -17.43 -0.30
CA ASN A 317 -4.91 -16.53 0.61
C ASN A 317 -4.97 -15.08 0.07
N ASN A 318 -4.23 -14.76 -1.00
CA ASN A 318 -4.15 -13.41 -1.57
C ASN A 318 -4.56 -13.41 -3.06
N LEU A 319 -5.63 -14.12 -3.40
CA LEU A 319 -6.22 -14.09 -4.75
C LEU A 319 -7.27 -12.98 -4.83
N ILE A 320 -7.41 -12.35 -6.00
CA ILE A 320 -8.41 -11.30 -6.23
C ILE A 320 -9.83 -11.88 -6.06
N LYS A 321 -10.64 -11.24 -5.22
CA LYS A 321 -12.08 -11.51 -5.11
C LYS A 321 -12.89 -10.21 -5.00
N PRO A 322 -14.19 -10.23 -5.34
CA PRO A 322 -15.04 -9.06 -5.17
C PRO A 322 -15.23 -8.72 -3.68
N GLY A 323 -14.83 -7.51 -3.30
CA GLY A 323 -15.06 -6.97 -1.95
C GLY A 323 -13.95 -7.17 -0.94
N ASP A 324 -12.88 -7.86 -1.34
CA ASP A 324 -11.70 -8.02 -0.52
C ASP A 324 -10.97 -6.67 -0.47
N PRO A 325 -10.87 -5.99 0.69
CA PRO A 325 -9.77 -5.07 0.88
C PRO A 325 -8.45 -5.84 0.67
N GLU A 326 -7.39 -5.12 0.30
CA GLU A 326 -6.05 -5.69 0.19
C GLU A 326 -5.73 -6.58 1.42
N PRO A 327 -5.01 -7.72 1.26
CA PRO A 327 -4.48 -8.43 2.40
C PRO A 327 -3.79 -7.44 3.34
N CYS A 328 -4.04 -7.58 4.64
CA CYS A 328 -3.37 -6.81 5.69
C CYS A 328 -1.85 -6.87 5.51
N VAL A 329 -1.27 -6.01 4.69
CA VAL A 329 0.16 -5.74 4.70
C VAL A 329 0.35 -4.83 5.90
N LEU A 330 0.63 -5.47 7.02
CA LEU A 330 1.10 -4.83 8.24
C LEU A 330 2.18 -3.80 7.87
N TRP A 331 1.81 -2.52 7.89
CA TRP A 331 2.75 -1.43 7.99
C TRP A 331 2.37 -0.63 9.24
N LEU A 332 2.86 -1.12 10.39
CA LEU A 332 3.00 -0.34 11.62
C LEU A 332 4.20 0.59 11.53
#